data_AF-A0A7Z9QU83-F1
#
_entry.id   AF-A0A7Z9QU83-F1
#
_cell.length_a   1.000
_cell.length_b   1.000
_cell.length_c   1.000
_cell.angle_alpha   90.00
_cell.angle_beta   90.00
_cell.angle_gamma   90.00
#
_symmetry.space_group_name_H-M   'P 1'
#
loop_
_entity.id
_entity.type
_entity.pdbx_description
1 polymer ?
#
loop_
_entity_poly.entity_id
_entity_poly.type
_entity_poly.pdbx_seq_one_letter_code
_entity_poly.pdbx_strand_id
1 'polypeptide(L)'
;MFHAGAQHNLALSFLIGTDDLPELDRMCTRFPETPVILDHVCGIRIQNGVLPESELELLCRMAKHSRVMVKLGPFQALGDGKAPYLDLLPLIRRVVDAFSPERCMWESDSGGPIMMKDPANDYPLSIALIRDQADFLSSSDKKQILIKTAEDFFFNR
;
A
#
# COMPACT_ATOMS: atom_id res chain seq x y z
N MET A 1 -6.62 9.07 20.06
CA MET A 1 -6.67 9.03 18.58
C MET A 1 -7.62 7.93 18.09
N PHE A 2 -7.30 6.64 18.27
CA PHE A 2 -8.15 5.52 17.79
C PHE A 2 -9.62 5.60 18.19
N HIS A 3 -9.92 5.80 19.47
CA HIS A 3 -11.31 5.92 19.93
C HIS A 3 -12.09 7.03 19.18
N ALA A 4 -11.49 8.20 19.03
CA ALA A 4 -12.10 9.30 18.26
C ALA A 4 -12.20 8.96 16.76
N GLY A 5 -11.18 8.30 16.19
CA GLY A 5 -11.21 7.82 14.80
C GLY A 5 -12.33 6.83 14.52
N ALA A 6 -12.62 5.93 15.47
CA ALA A 6 -13.77 5.04 15.41
C ALA A 6 -15.10 5.82 15.54
N GLN A 7 -15.21 6.72 16.53
CA GLN A 7 -16.44 7.48 16.77
C GLN A 7 -16.83 8.42 15.61
N HIS A 8 -15.84 8.99 14.94
CA HIS A 8 -16.06 10.01 13.91
C HIS A 8 -15.71 9.53 12.49
N ASN A 9 -15.43 8.24 12.32
CA ASN A 9 -15.01 7.63 11.04
C ASN A 9 -13.81 8.37 10.40
N LEU A 10 -12.86 8.83 11.23
CA LEU A 10 -11.65 9.53 10.78
C LEU A 10 -10.53 8.51 10.60
N ALA A 11 -10.03 8.41 9.36
CA ALA A 11 -8.92 7.53 9.04
C ALA A 11 -7.62 8.00 9.71
N LEU A 12 -6.88 7.06 10.28
CA LEU A 12 -5.54 7.30 10.81
C LEU A 12 -4.51 6.75 9.82
N SER A 13 -3.69 7.64 9.25
CA SER A 13 -2.59 7.27 8.35
C SER A 13 -1.31 7.09 9.15
N PHE A 14 -0.60 5.98 8.93
CA PHE A 14 0.63 5.64 9.64
C PHE A 14 1.81 5.54 8.68
N LEU A 15 2.74 6.49 8.82
CA LEU A 15 4.09 6.42 8.29
C LEU A 15 4.99 5.75 9.34
N ILE A 16 5.12 4.44 9.26
CA ILE A 16 5.85 3.60 10.23
C ILE A 16 6.64 2.49 9.53
N GLY A 17 7.61 1.90 10.24
CA GLY A 17 8.31 0.69 9.81
C GLY A 17 7.60 -0.58 10.28
N THR A 18 8.13 -1.75 9.88
CA THR A 18 7.57 -3.05 10.28
C THR A 18 7.74 -3.36 11.77
N ASP A 19 8.73 -2.77 12.43
CA ASP A 19 8.97 -2.92 13.88
C ASP A 19 7.82 -2.35 14.73
N ASP A 20 7.06 -1.39 14.20
CA ASP A 20 5.92 -0.76 14.87
C ASP A 20 4.59 -1.53 14.65
N LEU A 21 4.55 -2.45 13.67
CA LEU A 21 3.34 -3.20 13.33
C LEU A 21 2.75 -4.01 14.50
N PRO A 22 3.54 -4.64 15.40
CA PRO A 22 2.97 -5.34 16.55
C PRO A 22 2.15 -4.42 17.48
N GLU A 23 2.60 -3.18 17.69
CA GLU A 23 1.85 -2.24 18.52
C GLU A 23 0.62 -1.70 17.79
N LEU A 24 0.73 -1.43 16.48
CA LEU A 24 -0.42 -1.05 15.66
C LEU A 24 -1.47 -2.18 15.59
N ASP A 25 -1.03 -3.44 15.48
CA ASP A 25 -1.89 -4.63 15.52
C ASP A 25 -2.71 -4.71 16.82
N ARG A 26 -2.05 -4.46 17.95
CA ARG A 26 -2.68 -4.39 19.27
C ARG A 26 -3.75 -3.30 19.32
N MET A 27 -3.47 -2.13 18.74
CA MET A 27 -4.40 -1.00 18.70
C MET A 27 -5.59 -1.23 17.76
N CYS A 28 -5.37 -1.81 16.58
CA CYS A 28 -6.44 -2.22 15.66
C CYS A 28 -7.33 -3.30 16.29
N THR A 29 -6.77 -4.24 17.05
CA THR A 29 -7.55 -5.25 17.80
C THR A 29 -8.43 -4.59 18.88
N ARG A 30 -7.91 -3.57 19.56
CA ARG A 30 -8.64 -2.85 20.62
C ARG A 30 -9.71 -1.91 20.06
N PHE A 31 -9.50 -1.35 18.88
CA PHE A 31 -10.39 -0.40 18.23
C PHE A 31 -10.67 -0.83 16.78
N PRO A 32 -11.38 -1.96 16.57
CA PRO A 32 -11.56 -2.56 15.26
C PRO A 32 -12.34 -1.68 14.27
N GLU A 33 -13.13 -0.72 14.79
CA GLU A 33 -13.90 0.24 13.99
C GLU A 33 -13.10 1.45 13.49
N THR A 34 -11.87 1.65 13.97
CA THR A 34 -11.04 2.77 13.49
C THR A 34 -10.53 2.46 12.07
N PRO A 35 -10.81 3.29 11.05
CA PRO A 35 -10.16 3.14 9.75
C PRO A 35 -8.67 3.47 9.86
N VAL A 36 -7.82 2.60 9.32
CA VAL A 36 -6.35 2.74 9.35
C VAL A 36 -5.79 2.63 7.94
N ILE A 37 -4.80 3.45 7.63
CA ILE A 37 -4.02 3.36 6.40
C ILE A 37 -2.55 3.13 6.75
N LEU A 38 -1.97 2.09 6.18
CA LEU A 38 -0.52 1.84 6.21
C LEU A 38 0.11 2.53 5.01
N ASP A 39 0.95 3.53 5.28
CA ASP A 39 1.63 4.29 4.23
C ASP A 39 2.82 3.50 3.68
N HIS A 40 3.04 3.61 2.38
CA HIS A 40 4.24 3.17 1.68
C HIS A 40 4.65 1.71 1.91
N VAL A 41 3.67 0.80 2.05
CA VAL A 41 3.93 -0.61 2.37
C VAL A 41 4.82 -0.77 3.63
N CYS A 42 4.68 0.15 4.59
CA CYS A 42 5.51 0.23 5.81
C CYS A 42 7.02 0.30 5.55
N GLY A 43 7.44 0.87 4.42
CA GLY A 43 8.85 0.99 4.06
C GLY A 43 9.52 -0.33 3.68
N ILE A 44 8.75 -1.38 3.38
CA ILE A 44 9.25 -2.66 2.91
C ILE A 44 9.83 -2.50 1.49
N ARG A 45 11.05 -2.99 1.26
CA ARG A 45 11.78 -2.78 0.00
C ARG A 45 12.43 -4.06 -0.47
N ILE A 46 12.38 -4.31 -1.77
CA ILE A 46 13.20 -5.32 -2.43
C ILE A 46 14.66 -4.84 -2.43
N GLN A 47 15.57 -5.68 -1.96
CA GLN A 47 17.00 -5.36 -1.91
C GLN A 47 17.79 -6.43 -2.67
N ASN A 48 18.62 -6.01 -3.63
CA ASN A 48 19.41 -6.93 -4.45
C ASN A 48 18.58 -8.04 -5.14
N GLY A 49 17.34 -7.71 -5.55
CA GLY A 49 16.40 -8.66 -6.14
C GLY A 49 15.77 -9.65 -5.15
N VAL A 50 16.00 -9.48 -3.85
CA VAL A 50 15.45 -10.35 -2.79
C VAL A 50 14.24 -9.66 -2.15
N LEU A 51 13.13 -10.39 -2.10
CA LEU A 51 11.92 -9.97 -1.40
C LEU A 51 12.10 -10.20 0.12
N PRO A 52 11.87 -9.19 0.98
CA PRO A 52 11.99 -9.34 2.44
C PRO A 52 10.78 -10.08 3.02
N GLU A 53 10.81 -11.41 2.97
CA GLU A 53 9.66 -12.25 3.34
C GLU A 53 9.18 -12.07 4.79
N SER A 54 10.09 -11.89 5.75
CA SER A 54 9.74 -11.70 7.17
C SER A 54 8.94 -10.43 7.43
N GLU A 55 9.40 -9.32 6.86
CA GLU A 55 8.77 -8.00 6.95
C GLU A 55 7.42 -8.01 6.23
N LEU A 56 7.38 -8.66 5.07
CA LEU A 56 6.16 -8.82 4.29
C LEU A 56 5.12 -9.67 5.02
N GLU A 57 5.54 -10.73 5.73
CA GLU A 57 4.64 -11.52 6.55
C GLU A 57 4.02 -10.69 7.69
N LEU A 58 4.80 -9.83 8.35
CA LEU A 58 4.29 -8.91 9.37
C LEU A 58 3.22 -7.97 8.81
N LEU A 59 3.46 -7.39 7.63
CA LEU A 59 2.47 -6.56 6.95
C LEU A 59 1.23 -7.37 6.56
N CYS A 60 1.39 -8.53 5.92
CA CYS A 60 0.27 -9.37 5.51
C CYS A 60 -0.62 -9.83 6.68
N ARG A 61 -0.05 -10.03 7.88
CA ARG A 61 -0.83 -10.35 9.09
C ARG A 61 -1.81 -9.25 9.49
N MET A 62 -1.54 -7.99 9.15
CA MET A 62 -2.47 -6.88 9.40
C MET A 62 -3.76 -7.00 8.59
N ALA A 63 -3.78 -7.80 7.52
CA ALA A 63 -4.97 -8.04 6.70
C ALA A 63 -6.13 -8.71 7.47
N LYS A 64 -5.87 -9.29 8.65
CA LYS A 64 -6.93 -9.77 9.55
C LYS A 64 -7.85 -8.65 10.05
N HIS A 65 -7.40 -7.39 10.01
CA HIS A 65 -8.20 -6.21 10.36
C HIS A 65 -8.91 -5.68 9.13
N SER A 66 -10.24 -5.81 9.09
CA SER A 66 -11.06 -5.46 7.92
C SER A 66 -10.98 -3.98 7.53
N ARG A 67 -10.66 -3.09 8.47
CA ARG A 67 -10.58 -1.63 8.26
C ARG A 67 -9.16 -1.09 8.06
N VAL A 68 -8.18 -1.97 7.92
CA VAL A 68 -6.80 -1.60 7.56
C VAL A 68 -6.65 -1.62 6.05
N MET A 69 -6.21 -0.49 5.51
CA MET A 69 -5.89 -0.28 4.10
C MET A 69 -4.38 -0.14 3.94
N VAL A 70 -3.86 -0.41 2.73
CA VAL A 70 -2.44 -0.25 2.39
C VAL A 70 -2.31 0.67 1.19
N LYS A 71 -1.41 1.65 1.27
CA LYS A 71 -0.96 2.37 0.09
C LYS A 71 0.15 1.60 -0.62
N LEU A 72 -0.06 1.35 -1.90
CA LEU A 72 0.86 0.67 -2.81
C LEU A 72 1.69 1.71 -3.57
N GLY A 73 2.89 1.96 -3.07
CA GLY A 73 3.81 2.95 -3.61
C GLY A 73 4.69 3.52 -2.51
N PRO A 74 5.43 4.59 -2.79
CA PRO A 74 5.78 5.02 -4.14
C PRO A 74 6.79 4.06 -4.79
N PHE A 75 6.53 3.62 -6.02
CA PHE A 75 7.32 2.55 -6.65
C PHE A 75 8.80 2.90 -6.85
N GLN A 76 9.16 4.17 -7.04
CA GLN A 76 10.55 4.59 -7.11
C GLN A 76 11.37 4.31 -5.84
N ALA A 77 10.71 4.03 -4.71
CA ALA A 77 11.35 3.76 -3.43
C ALA A 77 11.43 2.26 -3.08
N LEU A 78 10.60 1.39 -3.67
CA LEU A 78 10.36 0.04 -3.12
C LEU A 78 11.30 -1.05 -3.67
N GLY A 79 12.18 -0.72 -4.61
CA GLY A 79 13.05 -1.68 -5.27
C GLY A 79 14.28 -1.01 -5.88
N ASP A 80 14.61 -1.35 -7.13
CA ASP A 80 15.80 -0.80 -7.81
C ASP A 80 15.66 0.69 -8.23
N GLY A 81 14.45 1.25 -8.12
CA GLY A 81 14.13 2.61 -8.48
C GLY A 81 14.33 2.90 -9.97
N LYS A 82 14.05 1.91 -10.84
CA LYS A 82 14.09 2.04 -12.29
C LYS A 82 12.73 1.73 -12.89
N ALA A 83 12.14 2.71 -13.57
CA ALA A 83 10.98 2.47 -14.40
C ALA A 83 11.30 1.42 -15.50
N PRO A 84 10.37 0.52 -15.85
CA PRO A 84 8.96 0.50 -15.43
C PRO A 84 8.67 -0.26 -14.13
N TYR A 85 9.66 -0.46 -13.24
CA TYR A 85 9.50 -1.01 -11.87
C TYR A 85 8.98 -2.45 -11.82
N LEU A 86 9.31 -3.26 -12.84
CA LEU A 86 8.84 -4.64 -12.96
C LEU A 86 9.32 -5.56 -11.82
N ASP A 87 10.43 -5.18 -11.19
CA ASP A 87 10.98 -5.86 -10.02
C ASP A 87 9.99 -5.88 -8.84
N LEU A 88 9.05 -4.93 -8.77
CA LEU A 88 8.05 -4.83 -7.69
C LEU A 88 6.84 -5.75 -7.85
N LEU A 89 6.63 -6.37 -9.02
CA LEU A 89 5.45 -7.21 -9.27
C LEU A 89 5.26 -8.33 -8.21
N PRO A 90 6.31 -9.02 -7.72
CA PRO A 90 6.18 -9.99 -6.64
C PRO A 90 5.69 -9.37 -5.32
N LEU A 91 6.21 -8.20 -4.94
CA LEU A 91 5.80 -7.49 -3.73
C LEU A 91 4.34 -7.06 -3.83
N ILE A 92 3.95 -6.45 -4.95
CA ILE A 92 2.57 -6.00 -5.21
C ILE A 92 1.61 -7.19 -5.11
N ARG A 93 1.94 -8.31 -5.76
CA ARG A 93 1.12 -9.53 -5.70
C ARG A 93 0.90 -9.98 -4.26
N ARG A 94 1.97 -10.10 -3.47
CA ARG A 94 1.87 -10.58 -2.08
C ARG A 94 1.00 -9.69 -1.21
N VAL A 95 1.11 -8.37 -1.36
CA VAL A 95 0.28 -7.41 -0.61
C VAL A 95 -1.17 -7.51 -1.06
N VAL A 96 -1.44 -7.52 -2.37
CA VAL A 96 -2.82 -7.61 -2.90
C VAL A 96 -3.47 -8.96 -2.55
N ASP A 97 -2.76 -10.08 -2.62
CA ASP A 97 -3.27 -11.39 -2.24
C ASP A 97 -3.72 -11.43 -0.77
N ALA A 98 -3.00 -10.71 0.12
CA ALA A 98 -3.34 -10.64 1.54
C ALA A 98 -4.49 -9.68 1.83
N PHE A 99 -4.46 -8.47 1.24
CA PHE A 99 -5.40 -7.40 1.56
C PHE A 99 -6.65 -7.39 0.66
N SER A 100 -6.61 -8.04 -0.50
CA SER A 100 -7.52 -7.82 -1.63
C SER A 100 -7.35 -6.45 -2.29
N PRO A 101 -7.72 -6.31 -3.58
CA PRO A 101 -7.67 -5.03 -4.30
C PRO A 101 -8.48 -3.91 -3.62
N GLU A 102 -9.60 -4.24 -2.98
CA GLU A 102 -10.50 -3.33 -2.25
C GLU A 102 -9.86 -2.67 -1.02
N ARG A 103 -8.69 -3.15 -0.57
CA ARG A 103 -7.94 -2.56 0.55
C ARG A 103 -6.54 -2.07 0.16
N CYS A 104 -6.24 -2.03 -1.14
CA CYS A 104 -5.01 -1.49 -1.68
C CYS A 104 -5.30 -0.24 -2.52
N MET A 105 -4.55 0.84 -2.30
CA MET A 105 -4.66 2.08 -3.09
C MET A 105 -3.29 2.48 -3.64
N TRP A 106 -3.19 2.72 -4.93
CA TRP A 106 -1.96 3.24 -5.54
C TRP A 106 -1.64 4.65 -5.03
N GLU A 107 -0.37 4.96 -4.87
CA GLU A 107 0.12 6.31 -4.60
C GLU A 107 1.42 6.62 -5.35
N SER A 108 1.63 7.90 -5.68
CA SER A 108 2.87 8.37 -6.31
C SER A 108 3.91 8.89 -5.32
N ASP A 109 3.48 9.33 -4.13
CA ASP A 109 4.26 10.16 -3.19
C ASP A 109 4.89 11.39 -3.88
N SER A 110 4.14 12.04 -4.79
CA SER A 110 4.64 13.22 -5.51
C SER A 110 4.92 14.37 -4.53
N GLY A 111 6.16 14.85 -4.53
CA GLY A 111 6.64 15.86 -3.58
C GLY A 111 7.21 15.27 -2.28
N GLY A 112 7.21 13.95 -2.14
CA GLY A 112 7.88 13.22 -1.08
C GLY A 112 9.42 13.26 -1.19
N PRO A 113 10.13 12.62 -0.25
CA PRO A 113 11.58 12.71 -0.15
C PRO A 113 12.34 11.92 -1.23
N ILE A 114 11.67 10.96 -1.89
CA ILE A 114 12.28 10.11 -2.92
C ILE A 114 11.72 10.49 -4.29
N MET A 115 12.54 11.22 -5.04
CA MET A 115 12.19 11.72 -6.35
C MET A 115 12.34 10.65 -7.44
N MET A 116 11.43 10.66 -8.41
CA MET A 116 11.61 9.96 -9.69
C MET A 116 12.78 10.59 -10.46
N LYS A 117 13.51 9.79 -11.26
CA LYS A 117 14.68 10.26 -12.00
C LYS A 117 14.27 11.10 -13.21
N ASP A 118 13.24 10.66 -13.91
CA ASP A 118 12.61 11.39 -15.01
C ASP A 118 11.09 11.39 -14.79
N PRO A 119 10.54 12.32 -13.99
CA PRO A 119 9.12 12.31 -13.64
C PRO A 119 8.16 12.31 -14.84
N ALA A 120 8.56 12.90 -15.98
CA ALA A 120 7.72 12.95 -17.17
C ALA A 120 7.50 11.55 -17.78
N ASN A 121 8.48 10.67 -17.63
CA ASN A 121 8.43 9.28 -18.11
C ASN A 121 8.08 8.29 -16.97
N ASP A 122 8.66 8.46 -15.80
CA ASP A 122 8.57 7.54 -14.67
C ASP A 122 7.17 7.52 -14.04
N TYR A 123 6.49 8.67 -13.96
CA TYR A 123 5.16 8.76 -13.38
C TYR A 123 4.12 7.93 -14.18
N PRO A 124 3.95 8.11 -15.50
CA PRO A 124 3.02 7.27 -16.26
C PRO A 124 3.42 5.79 -16.23
N LEU A 125 4.72 5.47 -16.18
CA LEU A 125 5.18 4.08 -16.05
C LEU A 125 4.86 3.47 -14.68
N SER A 126 4.85 4.26 -13.61
CA SER A 126 4.42 3.78 -12.28
C SER A 126 2.95 3.36 -12.26
N ILE A 127 2.09 4.06 -13.01
CA ILE A 127 0.68 3.66 -13.19
C ILE A 127 0.59 2.44 -14.13
N ALA A 128 1.37 2.44 -15.21
CA ALA A 128 1.41 1.34 -16.18
C ALA A 128 1.86 0.01 -15.55
N LEU A 129 2.69 0.03 -14.50
CA LEU A 129 3.05 -1.18 -13.75
C LEU A 129 1.80 -1.94 -13.28
N ILE A 130 0.82 -1.25 -12.67
CA ILE A 130 -0.44 -1.88 -12.24
C ILE A 130 -1.36 -2.11 -13.44
N ARG A 131 -1.54 -1.09 -14.30
CA ARG A 131 -2.52 -1.12 -15.39
C ARG A 131 -2.19 -2.20 -16.44
N ASP A 132 -0.93 -2.28 -16.83
CA ASP A 132 -0.50 -3.01 -18.02
C ASP A 132 0.40 -4.21 -17.71
N GLN A 133 1.17 -4.18 -16.62
CA GLN A 133 2.20 -5.20 -16.34
C GLN A 133 1.81 -6.21 -15.24
N ALA A 134 0.86 -5.85 -14.36
CA ALA A 134 0.37 -6.74 -13.31
C ALA A 134 -0.69 -7.71 -13.86
N ASP A 135 -0.25 -8.71 -14.64
CA ASP A 135 -1.12 -9.68 -15.34
C ASP A 135 -1.93 -10.60 -14.41
N PHE A 136 -1.60 -10.61 -13.12
CA PHE A 136 -2.35 -11.33 -12.11
C PHE A 136 -3.56 -10.59 -11.57
N LEU A 137 -3.70 -9.32 -11.92
CA LEU A 137 -4.85 -8.51 -11.56
C LEU A 137 -5.83 -8.51 -12.72
N SER A 138 -7.09 -8.79 -12.41
CA SER A 138 -8.17 -8.59 -13.36
C SER A 138 -8.39 -7.10 -13.64
N SER A 139 -9.16 -6.79 -14.68
CA SER A 139 -9.52 -5.39 -14.99
C SER A 139 -10.26 -4.70 -13.83
N SER A 140 -11.06 -5.44 -13.04
CA SER A 140 -11.70 -4.90 -11.84
C SER A 140 -10.71 -4.62 -10.73
N ASP A 141 -9.74 -5.52 -10.50
CA ASP A 141 -8.73 -5.36 -9.45
C ASP A 141 -7.85 -4.13 -9.73
N LYS A 142 -7.43 -3.96 -10.98
CA LYS A 142 -6.68 -2.78 -11.44
C LYS A 142 -7.47 -1.49 -11.21
N LYS A 143 -8.79 -1.52 -11.47
CA LYS A 143 -9.68 -0.38 -11.21
C LYS A 143 -9.86 -0.10 -9.72
N GLN A 144 -9.90 -1.12 -8.87
CA GLN A 144 -9.89 -0.94 -7.41
C GLN A 144 -8.65 -0.19 -6.96
N ILE A 145 -7.48 -0.74 -7.30
CA ILE A 145 -6.19 -0.24 -6.82
C ILE A 145 -5.90 1.19 -7.32
N LEU A 146 -6.21 1.49 -8.57
CA LEU A 146 -5.87 2.79 -9.18
C LEU A 146 -6.91 3.88 -8.92
N ILE A 147 -8.15 3.54 -8.57
CA ILE A 147 -9.27 4.50 -8.55
C ILE A 147 -10.21 4.22 -7.38
N LYS A 148 -10.90 3.08 -7.41
CA LYS A 148 -12.13 2.86 -6.65
C LYS A 148 -11.88 2.67 -5.16
N THR A 149 -10.81 1.99 -4.74
CA THR A 149 -10.50 1.81 -3.32
C THR A 149 -10.31 3.15 -2.60
N ALA A 150 -9.52 4.06 -3.18
CA ALA A 150 -9.33 5.39 -2.60
C ALA A 150 -10.61 6.23 -2.67
N GLU A 151 -11.32 6.22 -3.81
CA GLU A 151 -12.58 6.95 -3.97
C GLU A 151 -13.61 6.52 -2.91
N ASP A 152 -13.85 5.22 -2.80
CA ASP A 152 -14.84 4.66 -1.90
C ASP A 152 -14.41 4.85 -0.44
N PHE A 153 -13.13 4.61 -0.14
CA PHE A 153 -12.60 4.83 1.19
C PHE A 153 -12.71 6.29 1.58
N PHE A 154 -12.36 7.28 0.76
CA PHE A 154 -12.32 8.68 1.24
C PHE A 154 -13.64 9.42 1.13
N PHE A 155 -14.51 9.07 0.17
CA PHE A 155 -15.66 9.91 -0.19
C PHE A 155 -17.02 9.20 -0.11
N ASN A 156 -17.07 7.86 -0.10
CA ASN A 156 -18.33 7.11 -0.14
C ASN A 156 -18.60 6.26 1.11
N ARG A 157 -18.04 6.66 2.27
CA ARG A 157 -18.06 5.91 3.54
C ARG A 157 -18.85 6.56 4.66
#